data_AF-A0A636JEF9-F1
#
_entry.id   AF-A0A636JEF9-F1
#
_cell.length_a   1.000
_cell.length_b   1.000
_cell.length_c   1.000
_cell.angle_alpha   90.00
_cell.angle_beta   90.00
_cell.angle_gamma   90.00
#
_symmetry.space_group_name_H-M   'P 1'
#
loop_
_entity.id
_entity.type
_entity.pdbx_description
1 polymer ?
#
loop_
_entity_poly.entity_id
_entity_poly.type
_entity_poly.pdbx_seq_one_letter_code
_entity_poly.pdbx_strand_id
1 'polypeptide(L)'
;ALMHHPDINLILATGGPGMVKAAYSSGKPAIGVGAGNTPVVIDETADIKRAVASILMSKTFDNGVICASEQSVVVVDSVYDAVRERFAKCGAVILNKKERKAVGGVLLKNGALNAAIVGQSAATIAEIAGIFVPENSKVLIGEVSATDASEPFAHEKLSPTLAMYRAKDFADAVDKAEQLVAMGGIGHTSCLYTDQDNQPERVAYFGQMMKTARILINTPASQGGIGDLYNFKLAPSLTLGCGSWGGNSISENVGPKHLINKKTVAKRAENMLWHKLPKSIYFRRGSLPIALDEVITDGHKRALIVTDRFLFNNGYADQITSVLKAAGVETEVFFEVEADPTLSVVRKGAELANSFKPDVIIALGGGSPMDAAKIMWVMYEHPETHFE
;
A
#
# COMPACT_ATOMS: atom_id res chain seq x y z
N ALA A 1 -28.84 -17.17 -21.33
CA ALA A 1 -28.23 -17.81 -22.51
C ALA A 1 -26.79 -17.35 -22.71
N LEU A 2 -26.53 -16.08 -23.06
CA LEU A 2 -25.18 -15.58 -23.36
C LEU A 2 -24.15 -15.86 -22.24
N MET A 3 -24.42 -15.46 -21.00
CA MET A 3 -23.48 -15.60 -19.87
C MET A 3 -23.05 -17.04 -19.57
N HIS A 4 -23.84 -18.05 -19.97
CA HIS A 4 -23.56 -19.46 -19.71
C HIS A 4 -23.10 -20.22 -20.96
N HIS A 5 -23.02 -19.57 -22.11
CA HIS A 5 -22.69 -20.24 -23.36
C HIS A 5 -21.25 -20.79 -23.33
N PRO A 6 -20.99 -22.03 -23.79
CA PRO A 6 -19.66 -22.66 -23.70
C PRO A 6 -18.56 -21.82 -24.36
N ASP A 7 -18.86 -21.18 -25.49
CA ASP A 7 -17.87 -20.40 -26.26
C ASP A 7 -17.55 -19.01 -25.69
N ILE A 8 -18.27 -18.54 -24.65
CA ILE A 8 -17.94 -17.27 -24.00
C ILE A 8 -16.80 -17.49 -23.00
N ASN A 9 -15.71 -16.73 -23.16
CA ASN A 9 -14.51 -16.86 -22.33
C ASN A 9 -14.47 -15.89 -21.14
N LEU A 10 -15.14 -14.74 -21.24
CA LEU A 10 -15.11 -13.67 -20.25
C LEU A 10 -16.41 -12.85 -20.31
N ILE A 11 -16.90 -12.39 -19.16
CA ILE A 11 -18.04 -11.47 -19.07
C ILE A 11 -17.55 -10.13 -18.51
N LEU A 12 -17.77 -9.04 -19.25
CA LEU A 12 -17.68 -7.67 -18.73
C LEU A 12 -19.08 -7.24 -18.27
N ALA A 13 -19.29 -7.15 -16.96
CA ALA A 13 -20.59 -6.86 -16.37
C ALA A 13 -20.63 -5.42 -15.85
N THR A 14 -21.09 -4.49 -16.69
CA THR A 14 -21.39 -3.11 -16.29
C THR A 14 -22.89 -2.92 -16.13
N GLY A 15 -23.33 -2.76 -14.88
CA GLY A 15 -24.75 -2.62 -14.54
C GLY A 15 -24.97 -2.73 -13.03
N GLY A 16 -26.24 -2.76 -12.62
CA GLY A 16 -26.60 -2.81 -11.21
C GLY A 16 -26.15 -4.11 -10.49
N PRO A 17 -26.19 -4.14 -9.15
CA PRO A 17 -25.66 -5.25 -8.34
C PRO A 17 -26.22 -6.63 -8.72
N GLY A 18 -27.49 -6.71 -9.11
CA GLY A 18 -28.12 -7.96 -9.56
C GLY A 18 -27.48 -8.54 -10.83
N MET A 19 -27.14 -7.70 -11.81
CA MET A 19 -26.49 -8.12 -13.06
C MET A 19 -25.06 -8.60 -12.80
N VAL A 20 -24.33 -7.88 -11.95
CA VAL A 20 -22.96 -8.23 -11.57
C VAL A 20 -22.94 -9.57 -10.83
N LYS A 21 -23.85 -9.77 -9.87
CA LYS A 21 -23.99 -11.04 -9.15
C LYS A 21 -24.31 -12.20 -10.10
N ALA A 22 -25.19 -11.99 -11.08
CA ALA A 22 -25.50 -12.99 -12.10
C ALA A 22 -24.27 -13.35 -12.95
N ALA A 23 -23.46 -12.36 -13.34
CA ALA A 23 -22.21 -12.60 -14.07
C ALA A 23 -21.21 -13.43 -13.27
N TYR A 24 -21.00 -13.11 -11.98
CA TYR A 24 -20.13 -13.91 -11.10
C TYR A 24 -20.68 -15.29 -10.76
N SER A 25 -22.00 -15.49 -10.90
CA SER A 25 -22.66 -16.79 -10.71
C SER A 25 -22.76 -17.61 -12.00
N SER A 26 -22.20 -17.13 -13.11
CA SER A 26 -22.35 -17.75 -14.44
C SER A 26 -21.53 -19.02 -14.65
N GLY A 27 -20.52 -19.24 -13.80
CA GLY A 27 -19.46 -20.25 -14.01
C GLY A 27 -18.38 -19.81 -15.00
N LYS A 28 -18.46 -18.59 -15.55
CA LYS A 28 -17.44 -17.98 -16.39
C LYS A 28 -16.60 -16.96 -15.62
N PRO A 29 -15.33 -16.75 -15.99
CA PRO A 29 -14.58 -15.57 -15.56
C PRO A 29 -15.38 -14.30 -15.82
N ALA A 30 -15.48 -13.44 -14.82
CA ALA A 30 -16.22 -12.18 -14.91
C ALA A 30 -15.41 -11.02 -14.33
N ILE A 31 -15.56 -9.87 -14.96
CA ILE A 31 -15.10 -8.57 -14.46
C ILE A 31 -16.36 -7.73 -14.29
N GLY A 32 -16.75 -7.55 -13.03
CA GLY A 32 -17.89 -6.71 -12.66
C GLY A 32 -17.48 -5.31 -12.23
N VAL A 33 -18.51 -4.48 -12.07
CA VAL A 33 -18.46 -3.15 -11.44
C VAL A 33 -19.28 -3.16 -10.15
N GLY A 34 -19.40 -2.01 -9.50
CA GLY A 34 -20.31 -1.80 -8.38
C GLY A 34 -21.11 -0.50 -8.52
N ALA A 35 -22.06 -0.28 -7.62
CA ALA A 35 -22.77 0.99 -7.50
C ALA A 35 -21.84 2.09 -6.98
N GLY A 36 -22.10 3.33 -7.39
CA GLY A 36 -21.32 4.49 -6.97
C GLY A 36 -22.12 5.40 -6.04
N ASN A 37 -21.74 5.43 -4.76
CA ASN A 37 -22.27 6.42 -3.82
C ASN A 37 -21.21 7.45 -3.41
N THR A 38 -20.65 8.15 -4.37
CA THR A 38 -19.44 8.97 -4.20
C THR A 38 -19.65 10.17 -3.27
N PRO A 39 -19.05 10.18 -2.06
CA PRO A 39 -19.01 11.37 -1.24
C PRO A 39 -17.87 12.29 -1.66
N VAL A 40 -18.09 13.58 -1.48
CA VAL A 40 -17.07 14.61 -1.67
C VAL A 40 -16.85 15.36 -0.37
N VAL A 41 -15.68 15.23 0.22
CA VAL A 41 -15.27 16.06 1.35
C VAL A 41 -14.73 17.39 0.84
N ILE A 42 -15.19 18.50 1.40
CA ILE A 42 -14.66 19.84 1.16
C ILE A 42 -14.20 20.38 2.52
N ASP A 43 -12.89 20.51 2.67
CA ASP A 43 -12.32 21.06 3.89
C ASP A 43 -12.13 22.57 3.82
N GLU A 44 -11.75 23.15 4.95
CA GLU A 44 -11.60 24.60 5.13
C GLU A 44 -10.44 25.22 4.33
N THR A 45 -9.53 24.38 3.79
CA THR A 45 -8.37 24.81 3.01
C THR A 45 -8.64 24.76 1.49
N ALA A 46 -9.77 24.18 1.09
CA ALA A 46 -10.12 24.02 -0.31
C ALA A 46 -10.36 25.36 -1.04
N ASP A 47 -9.98 25.43 -2.31
CA ASP A 47 -10.50 26.45 -3.22
C ASP A 47 -11.99 26.18 -3.50
N ILE A 48 -12.85 26.90 -2.77
CA ILE A 48 -14.31 26.79 -2.86
C ILE A 48 -14.82 27.06 -4.29
N LYS A 49 -14.20 28.00 -5.03
CA LYS A 49 -14.65 28.33 -6.39
C LYS A 49 -14.39 27.16 -7.32
N ARG A 50 -13.18 26.57 -7.25
CA ARG A 50 -12.81 25.39 -8.04
C ARG A 50 -13.65 24.18 -7.63
N ALA A 51 -13.83 23.93 -6.34
CA ALA A 51 -14.58 22.79 -5.83
C ALA A 51 -16.02 22.79 -6.35
N VAL A 52 -16.76 23.89 -6.14
CA VAL A 52 -18.15 24.00 -6.60
C VAL A 52 -18.27 23.91 -8.13
N ALA A 53 -17.37 24.56 -8.88
CA ALA A 53 -17.40 24.49 -10.34
C ALA A 53 -17.18 23.06 -10.84
N SER A 54 -16.23 22.34 -10.24
CA SER A 54 -15.89 20.96 -10.60
C SER A 54 -17.03 19.99 -10.28
N ILE A 55 -17.62 20.10 -9.07
CA ILE A 55 -18.75 19.28 -8.65
C ILE A 55 -19.95 19.51 -9.57
N LEU A 56 -20.28 20.76 -9.91
CA LEU A 56 -21.39 21.04 -10.81
C LEU A 56 -21.12 20.52 -12.23
N MET A 57 -19.90 20.68 -12.74
CA MET A 57 -19.52 20.14 -14.05
C MET A 57 -19.67 18.62 -14.10
N SER A 58 -19.19 17.92 -13.08
CA SER A 58 -19.28 16.46 -12.98
C SER A 58 -20.73 15.99 -12.80
N LYS A 59 -21.46 16.55 -11.83
CA LYS A 59 -22.82 16.13 -11.49
C LYS A 59 -23.83 16.37 -12.60
N THR A 60 -23.63 17.39 -13.42
CA THR A 60 -24.52 17.72 -14.55
C THR A 60 -24.11 17.06 -15.86
N PHE A 61 -22.92 16.46 -15.94
CA PHE A 61 -22.49 15.75 -17.14
C PHE A 61 -23.42 14.56 -17.41
N ASP A 62 -24.03 14.55 -18.59
CA ASP A 62 -25.06 13.58 -19.00
C ASP A 62 -26.16 13.40 -17.92
N ASN A 63 -26.59 14.52 -17.33
CA ASN A 63 -27.54 14.56 -16.21
C ASN A 63 -27.17 13.63 -15.03
N GLY A 64 -25.87 13.41 -14.78
CA GLY A 64 -25.40 12.72 -13.58
C GLY A 64 -25.54 11.20 -13.61
N VAL A 65 -25.64 10.58 -14.80
CA VAL A 65 -25.73 9.12 -14.96
C VAL A 65 -24.40 8.39 -14.80
N ILE A 66 -23.27 9.10 -14.79
CA ILE A 66 -21.97 8.50 -14.54
C ILE A 66 -21.90 8.02 -13.09
N CYS A 67 -21.57 6.75 -12.88
CA CYS A 67 -21.53 6.13 -11.54
C CYS A 67 -20.48 6.76 -10.61
N ALA A 68 -19.39 7.31 -11.16
CA ALA A 68 -18.40 8.04 -10.36
C ALA A 68 -18.84 9.47 -9.99
N SER A 69 -20.00 9.94 -10.47
CA SER A 69 -20.50 11.28 -10.17
C SER A 69 -20.86 11.43 -8.69
N GLU A 70 -20.70 12.65 -8.20
CA GLU A 70 -20.96 13.02 -6.82
C GLU A 70 -22.41 12.67 -6.42
N GLN A 71 -22.57 12.12 -5.23
CA GLN A 71 -23.88 11.87 -4.62
C GLN A 71 -24.11 12.76 -3.41
N SER A 72 -23.04 13.15 -2.73
CA SER A 72 -23.08 13.99 -1.54
C SER A 72 -21.87 14.90 -1.47
N VAL A 73 -22.06 16.06 -0.85
CA VAL A 73 -20.98 16.95 -0.42
C VAL A 73 -21.00 17.02 1.11
N VAL A 74 -19.87 16.75 1.73
CA VAL A 74 -19.66 16.81 3.18
C VAL A 74 -18.69 17.95 3.43
N VAL A 75 -19.19 19.04 4.01
CA VAL A 75 -18.48 20.31 4.09
C VAL A 75 -18.17 20.66 5.53
N VAL A 76 -16.91 20.97 5.81
CA VAL A 76 -16.46 21.42 7.12
C VAL A 76 -17.16 22.73 7.51
N ASP A 77 -17.59 22.82 8.76
CA ASP A 77 -18.48 23.86 9.29
C ASP A 77 -18.00 25.28 8.98
N SER A 78 -16.70 25.53 9.16
CA SER A 78 -16.08 26.85 8.97
C SER A 78 -16.22 27.41 7.55
N VAL A 79 -16.45 26.56 6.54
CA VAL A 79 -16.63 26.96 5.14
C VAL A 79 -18.00 26.57 4.57
N TYR A 80 -18.88 25.96 5.37
CA TYR A 80 -20.16 25.44 4.91
C TYR A 80 -21.02 26.51 4.23
N ASP A 81 -21.20 27.66 4.89
CA ASP A 81 -22.09 28.72 4.37
C ASP A 81 -21.53 29.35 3.09
N ALA A 82 -20.21 29.50 3.00
CA ALA A 82 -19.54 29.99 1.79
C ALA A 82 -19.69 29.02 0.61
N VAL A 83 -19.58 27.71 0.85
CA VAL A 83 -19.82 26.67 -0.15
C VAL A 83 -21.28 26.65 -0.58
N ARG A 84 -22.22 26.70 0.38
CA ARG A 84 -23.67 26.75 0.14
C ARG A 84 -24.06 27.94 -0.72
N GLU A 85 -23.56 29.13 -0.39
CA GLU A 85 -23.79 30.34 -1.16
C GLU A 85 -23.19 30.24 -2.57
N ARG A 86 -21.99 29.65 -2.69
CA ARG A 86 -21.33 29.47 -3.98
C ARG A 86 -22.11 28.51 -4.88
N PHE A 87 -22.67 27.43 -4.35
CA PHE A 87 -23.57 26.55 -5.10
C PHE A 87 -24.78 27.30 -5.64
N ALA A 88 -25.47 28.07 -4.78
CA ALA A 88 -26.63 28.87 -5.17
C ALA A 88 -26.29 29.86 -6.30
N LYS A 89 -25.17 30.58 -6.19
CA LYS A 89 -24.69 31.52 -7.21
C LYS A 89 -24.33 30.86 -8.55
N CYS A 90 -24.01 29.57 -8.54
CA CYS A 90 -23.59 28.83 -9.73
C CYS A 90 -24.72 28.01 -10.39
N GLY A 91 -25.97 28.22 -9.96
CA GLY A 91 -27.16 27.62 -10.57
C GLY A 91 -27.67 26.36 -9.87
N ALA A 92 -27.18 26.04 -8.66
CA ALA A 92 -27.80 25.01 -7.83
C ALA A 92 -28.98 25.57 -7.04
N VAL A 93 -30.03 24.77 -6.83
CA VAL A 93 -31.18 25.14 -6.01
C VAL A 93 -31.05 24.47 -4.65
N ILE A 94 -30.88 25.26 -3.61
CA ILE A 94 -30.88 24.77 -2.22
C ILE A 94 -32.32 24.60 -1.77
N LEU A 95 -32.75 23.35 -1.57
CA LEU A 95 -34.13 23.01 -1.27
C LEU A 95 -34.48 23.40 0.17
N ASN A 96 -35.63 24.04 0.36
CA ASN A 96 -36.18 24.22 1.71
C ASN A 96 -36.71 22.89 2.28
N LYS A 97 -37.13 22.91 3.56
CA LYS A 97 -37.60 21.69 4.25
C LYS A 97 -38.75 20.97 3.54
N LYS A 98 -39.68 21.71 2.93
CA LYS A 98 -40.84 21.14 2.22
C LYS A 98 -40.43 20.55 0.87
N GLU A 99 -39.64 21.30 0.10
CA GLU A 99 -39.11 20.87 -1.20
C GLU A 99 -38.18 19.66 -1.06
N ARG A 100 -37.28 19.66 -0.08
CA ARG A 100 -36.41 18.52 0.22
C ARG A 100 -37.23 17.25 0.50
N LYS A 101 -38.32 17.36 1.28
CA LYS A 101 -39.20 16.22 1.55
C LYS A 101 -39.90 15.73 0.28
N ALA A 102 -40.36 16.65 -0.58
CA ALA A 102 -41.02 16.31 -1.83
C ALA A 102 -40.06 15.61 -2.81
N VAL A 103 -38.86 16.17 -3.03
CA VAL A 103 -37.83 15.58 -3.88
C VAL A 103 -37.37 14.23 -3.30
N GLY A 104 -37.12 14.15 -1.99
CA GLY A 104 -36.75 12.89 -1.33
C GLY A 104 -37.79 11.78 -1.52
N GLY A 105 -39.08 12.13 -1.59
CA GLY A 105 -40.17 11.20 -1.85
C GLY A 105 -40.20 10.62 -3.27
N VAL A 106 -39.47 11.21 -4.23
CA VAL A 106 -39.38 10.70 -5.61
C VAL A 106 -38.01 10.14 -5.97
N LEU A 107 -36.99 10.33 -5.12
CA LEU A 107 -35.66 9.73 -5.33
C LEU A 107 -35.72 8.20 -5.27
N LEU A 108 -36.48 7.67 -4.32
CA LEU A 108 -36.64 6.23 -4.10
C LEU A 108 -38.10 5.82 -4.32
N LYS A 109 -38.30 4.66 -4.94
CA LYS A 109 -39.59 4.00 -5.10
C LYS A 109 -39.47 2.57 -4.57
N ASN A 110 -40.28 2.22 -3.58
CA ASN A 110 -40.25 0.92 -2.89
C ASN A 110 -38.85 0.53 -2.35
N GLY A 111 -38.09 1.51 -1.85
CA GLY A 111 -36.75 1.29 -1.29
C GLY A 111 -35.63 1.12 -2.32
N ALA A 112 -35.92 1.25 -3.62
CA ALA A 112 -34.93 1.25 -4.70
C ALA A 112 -34.91 2.59 -5.43
N LEU A 113 -33.83 2.88 -6.17
CA LEU A 113 -33.73 4.07 -7.00
C LEU A 113 -34.92 4.16 -7.98
N ASN A 114 -35.58 5.31 -8.01
CA ASN A 114 -36.68 5.54 -8.93
C ASN A 114 -36.16 5.73 -10.37
N ALA A 115 -36.36 4.76 -11.24
CA ALA A 115 -35.92 4.82 -12.64
C ALA A 115 -36.44 6.06 -13.40
N ALA A 116 -37.57 6.65 -12.98
CA ALA A 116 -38.15 7.82 -13.62
C ALA A 116 -37.30 9.10 -13.45
N ILE A 117 -36.36 9.15 -12.50
CA ILE A 117 -35.48 10.31 -12.29
C ILE A 117 -34.10 10.15 -12.94
N VAL A 118 -33.74 8.94 -13.38
CA VAL A 118 -32.40 8.63 -13.88
C VAL A 118 -32.15 9.40 -15.18
N GLY A 119 -31.06 10.16 -15.23
CA GLY A 119 -30.67 10.98 -16.38
C GLY A 119 -31.64 12.12 -16.72
N GLN A 120 -32.58 12.44 -15.84
CA GLN A 120 -33.49 13.58 -16.02
C GLN A 120 -32.86 14.89 -15.56
N SER A 121 -33.32 16.01 -16.11
CA SER A 121 -32.88 17.34 -15.68
C SER A 121 -33.34 17.65 -14.24
N ALA A 122 -32.66 18.58 -13.57
CA ALA A 122 -33.09 19.05 -12.25
C ALA A 122 -34.53 19.62 -12.26
N ALA A 123 -34.91 20.33 -13.33
CA ALA A 123 -36.26 20.87 -13.51
C ALA A 123 -37.32 19.77 -13.66
N THR A 124 -37.02 18.72 -14.43
CA THR A 124 -37.92 17.57 -14.60
C THR A 124 -38.10 16.81 -13.28
N ILE A 125 -37.04 16.64 -12.49
CA ILE A 125 -37.13 15.98 -11.17
C ILE A 125 -37.98 16.81 -10.21
N ALA A 126 -37.80 18.13 -10.21
CA ALA A 126 -38.62 19.06 -9.44
C ALA A 126 -40.11 18.94 -9.83
N GLU A 127 -40.42 18.88 -11.12
CA GLU A 127 -41.79 18.68 -11.62
C GLU A 127 -42.39 17.35 -11.16
N ILE A 128 -41.64 16.24 -11.26
CA ILE A 128 -42.04 14.92 -10.75
C ILE A 128 -42.32 14.98 -9.24
N ALA A 129 -41.54 15.77 -8.49
CA ALA A 129 -41.73 16.02 -7.07
C ALA A 129 -42.88 17.00 -6.74
N GLY A 130 -43.52 17.60 -7.75
CA GLY A 130 -44.59 18.58 -7.57
C GLY A 130 -44.10 19.94 -7.04
N ILE A 131 -42.84 20.30 -7.32
CA ILE A 131 -42.27 21.61 -6.99
C ILE A 131 -41.80 22.34 -8.26
N PHE A 132 -41.69 23.67 -8.18
CA PHE A 132 -41.20 24.48 -9.28
C PHE A 132 -39.76 24.93 -9.00
N VAL A 133 -38.90 24.79 -10.00
CA VAL A 133 -37.56 25.40 -10.04
C VAL A 133 -37.34 26.02 -11.43
N PRO A 134 -36.49 27.04 -11.58
CA PRO A 134 -36.15 27.59 -12.90
C PRO A 134 -35.62 26.51 -13.85
N GLU A 135 -35.96 26.56 -15.14
CA GLU A 135 -35.54 25.54 -16.13
C GLU A 135 -34.01 25.43 -16.27
N ASN A 136 -33.28 26.53 -16.06
CA ASN A 136 -31.83 26.57 -16.10
C ASN A 136 -31.16 26.10 -14.80
N SER A 137 -31.93 25.59 -13.83
CA SER A 137 -31.40 25.00 -12.60
C SER A 137 -30.55 23.79 -12.93
N LYS A 138 -29.33 23.76 -12.40
CA LYS A 138 -28.35 22.72 -12.71
C LYS A 138 -28.49 21.49 -11.84
N VAL A 139 -28.63 21.69 -10.53
CA VAL A 139 -28.63 20.62 -9.52
C VAL A 139 -29.58 21.00 -8.39
N LEU A 140 -30.33 20.03 -7.86
CA LEU A 140 -31.11 20.19 -6.63
C LEU A 140 -30.29 19.71 -5.43
N ILE A 141 -30.14 20.54 -4.39
CA ILE A 141 -29.34 20.22 -3.21
C ILE A 141 -30.24 20.14 -1.98
N GLY A 142 -30.26 18.97 -1.34
CA GLY A 142 -30.94 18.75 -0.06
C GLY A 142 -29.95 18.80 1.10
N GLU A 143 -30.12 19.76 2.02
CA GLU A 143 -29.37 19.79 3.28
C GLU A 143 -29.91 18.70 4.23
N VAL A 144 -29.04 17.78 4.65
CA VAL A 144 -29.39 16.56 5.42
C VAL A 144 -28.34 16.24 6.49
N SER A 145 -28.71 15.41 7.46
CA SER A 145 -27.84 15.01 8.57
C SER A 145 -27.62 13.50 8.70
N ALA A 146 -28.58 12.68 8.25
CA ALA A 146 -28.47 11.22 8.33
C ALA A 146 -27.71 10.65 7.12
N THR A 147 -26.78 9.74 7.40
CA THR A 147 -25.90 9.05 6.44
C THR A 147 -26.32 7.60 6.20
N ASP A 148 -27.46 7.20 6.77
CA ASP A 148 -27.99 5.83 6.68
C ASP A 148 -29.12 5.70 5.64
N ALA A 149 -29.57 4.46 5.45
CA ALA A 149 -30.54 4.11 4.41
C ALA A 149 -31.91 4.80 4.56
N SER A 150 -32.23 5.38 5.72
CA SER A 150 -33.49 6.10 5.95
C SER A 150 -33.56 7.46 5.25
N GLU A 151 -32.42 8.03 4.85
CA GLU A 151 -32.35 9.32 4.18
C GLU A 151 -32.22 9.13 2.66
N PRO A 152 -33.26 9.43 1.84
CA PRO A 152 -33.21 9.23 0.39
C PRO A 152 -32.07 9.96 -0.31
N PHE A 153 -31.65 11.11 0.21
CA PHE A 153 -30.53 11.86 -0.36
C PHE A 153 -29.16 11.18 -0.15
N ALA A 154 -29.03 10.29 0.84
CA ALA A 154 -27.80 9.57 1.13
C ALA A 154 -27.45 8.50 0.07
N HIS A 155 -28.42 8.08 -0.74
CA HIS A 155 -28.27 7.01 -1.75
C HIS A 155 -27.65 7.50 -3.06
N GLU A 156 -27.28 6.55 -3.92
CA GLU A 156 -26.99 6.81 -5.33
C GLU A 156 -28.27 7.24 -6.05
N LYS A 157 -28.21 8.36 -6.79
CA LYS A 157 -29.39 9.01 -7.40
C LYS A 157 -29.36 9.09 -8.93
N LEU A 158 -28.21 8.82 -9.56
CA LEU A 158 -27.97 8.84 -11.03
C LEU A 158 -28.70 9.98 -11.77
N SER A 159 -28.72 11.16 -11.15
CA SER A 159 -29.46 12.33 -11.57
C SER A 159 -28.83 13.60 -10.97
N PRO A 160 -29.16 14.82 -11.43
CA PRO A 160 -28.63 16.09 -10.93
C PRO A 160 -29.18 16.49 -9.55
N THR A 161 -28.97 15.62 -8.56
CA THR A 161 -29.39 15.78 -7.17
C THR A 161 -28.23 15.48 -6.23
N LEU A 162 -28.04 16.31 -5.19
CA LEU A 162 -26.97 16.15 -4.20
C LEU A 162 -27.50 16.25 -2.77
N ALA A 163 -26.94 15.44 -1.89
CA ALA A 163 -26.99 15.68 -0.45
C ALA A 163 -25.93 16.70 -0.05
N MET A 164 -26.23 17.60 0.89
CA MET A 164 -25.24 18.47 1.52
C MET A 164 -25.25 18.24 3.03
N TYR A 165 -24.10 17.84 3.56
CA TYR A 165 -23.87 17.54 4.97
C TYR A 165 -22.93 18.57 5.58
N ARG A 166 -23.28 19.02 6.79
CA ARG A 166 -22.38 19.85 7.61
C ARG A 166 -21.56 18.94 8.52
N ALA A 167 -20.24 19.11 8.49
CA ALA A 167 -19.30 18.39 9.34
C ALA A 167 -18.62 19.34 10.32
N LYS A 168 -18.42 18.92 11.57
CA LYS A 168 -17.81 19.76 12.60
C LYS A 168 -16.37 20.16 12.24
N ASP A 169 -15.61 19.20 11.74
CA ASP A 169 -14.21 19.32 11.37
C ASP A 169 -13.88 18.30 10.26
N PHE A 170 -12.63 18.28 9.81
CA PHE A 170 -12.18 17.38 8.74
C PHE A 170 -12.38 15.90 9.11
N ALA A 171 -12.10 15.50 10.35
CA ALA A 171 -12.23 14.10 10.78
C ALA A 171 -13.70 13.65 10.73
N ASP A 172 -14.63 14.45 11.28
CA ASP A 172 -16.07 14.18 11.18
C ASP A 172 -16.57 14.16 9.71
N ALA A 173 -15.95 14.96 8.82
CA ALA A 173 -16.27 14.93 7.40
C ALA A 173 -15.85 13.61 6.74
N VAL A 174 -14.67 13.09 7.09
CA VAL A 174 -14.17 11.80 6.62
C VAL A 174 -15.01 10.65 7.18
N ASP A 175 -15.39 10.68 8.47
CA ASP A 175 -16.24 9.66 9.08
C ASP A 175 -17.61 9.55 8.39
N LYS A 176 -18.24 10.70 8.10
CA LYS A 176 -19.49 10.74 7.32
C LYS A 176 -19.31 10.20 5.90
N ALA A 177 -18.21 10.56 5.23
CA ALA A 177 -17.89 10.05 3.91
C ALA A 177 -17.70 8.51 3.94
N GLU A 178 -17.02 7.97 4.95
CA GLU A 178 -16.84 6.53 5.11
C GLU A 178 -18.18 5.81 5.28
N GLN A 179 -19.08 6.36 6.10
CA GLN A 179 -20.43 5.82 6.28
C GLN A 179 -21.23 5.77 4.98
N LEU A 180 -21.17 6.85 4.18
CA LEU A 180 -21.86 6.93 2.88
C LEU A 180 -21.28 5.93 1.86
N VAL A 181 -19.96 5.74 1.87
CA VAL A 181 -19.29 4.70 1.07
C VAL A 181 -19.76 3.31 1.52
N ALA A 182 -19.74 3.04 2.82
CA ALA A 182 -20.16 1.75 3.37
C ALA A 182 -21.63 1.43 3.06
N MET A 183 -22.49 2.45 2.99
CA MET A 183 -23.91 2.29 2.70
C MET A 183 -24.19 1.83 1.27
N GLY A 184 -23.45 2.33 0.27
CA GLY A 184 -23.79 2.05 -1.14
C GLY A 184 -22.73 2.34 -2.20
N GLY A 185 -21.50 2.70 -1.81
CA GLY A 185 -20.43 3.09 -2.74
C GLY A 185 -19.11 2.34 -2.54
N ILE A 186 -19.14 1.26 -1.76
CA ILE A 186 -17.92 0.58 -1.32
C ILE A 186 -17.11 0.08 -2.53
N GLY A 187 -15.83 0.39 -2.51
CA GLY A 187 -14.89 0.05 -3.56
C GLY A 187 -14.92 0.97 -4.79
N HIS A 188 -15.90 1.86 -4.95
CA HIS A 188 -16.06 2.63 -6.19
C HIS A 188 -15.20 3.91 -6.21
N THR A 189 -15.73 5.04 -5.73
CA THR A 189 -15.07 6.36 -5.84
C THR A 189 -15.40 7.26 -4.65
N SER A 190 -14.40 7.99 -4.16
CA SER A 190 -14.51 9.08 -3.19
C SER A 190 -13.69 10.28 -3.66
N CYS A 191 -14.03 11.49 -3.20
CA CYS A 191 -13.33 12.71 -3.59
C CYS A 191 -13.04 13.63 -2.39
N LEU A 192 -11.90 14.29 -2.42
CA LEU A 192 -11.49 15.31 -1.44
C LEU A 192 -11.08 16.59 -2.18
N TYR A 193 -11.63 17.73 -1.75
CA TYR A 193 -11.12 19.06 -2.06
C TYR A 193 -10.43 19.62 -0.81
N THR A 194 -9.14 19.95 -0.97
CA THR A 194 -8.23 20.44 0.08
C THR A 194 -7.07 21.19 -0.59
N ASP A 195 -6.27 21.94 0.18
CA ASP A 195 -4.99 22.46 -0.28
C ASP A 195 -3.94 21.33 -0.33
N GLN A 196 -3.97 20.56 -1.43
CA GLN A 196 -3.22 19.31 -1.58
C GLN A 196 -1.70 19.45 -1.39
N ASP A 197 -1.12 20.63 -1.65
CA ASP A 197 0.32 20.85 -1.57
C ASP A 197 0.75 21.16 -0.12
N ASN A 198 -0.16 21.75 0.68
CA ASN A 198 0.08 22.11 2.08
C ASN A 198 -0.60 21.17 3.09
N GLN A 199 -1.47 20.26 2.63
CA GLN A 199 -2.20 19.30 3.47
C GLN A 199 -1.94 17.82 3.07
N PRO A 200 -0.69 17.38 2.90
CA PRO A 200 -0.39 16.00 2.47
C PRO A 200 -0.88 14.96 3.49
N GLU A 201 -0.92 15.30 4.78
CA GLU A 201 -1.44 14.42 5.83
C GLU A 201 -2.95 14.18 5.71
N ARG A 202 -3.72 15.20 5.30
CA ARG A 202 -5.17 15.06 5.06
C ARG A 202 -5.45 14.18 3.85
N VAL A 203 -4.66 14.34 2.78
CA VAL A 203 -4.75 13.47 1.59
C VAL A 203 -4.42 12.02 1.96
N ALA A 204 -3.37 11.80 2.74
CA ALA A 204 -2.99 10.48 3.21
C ALA A 204 -4.05 9.86 4.13
N TYR A 205 -4.57 10.61 5.09
CA TYR A 205 -5.62 10.18 6.01
C TYR A 205 -6.91 9.80 5.25
N PHE A 206 -7.38 10.67 4.35
CA PHE A 206 -8.53 10.38 3.50
C PHE A 206 -8.32 9.10 2.68
N GLY A 207 -7.12 8.93 2.09
CA GLY A 207 -6.79 7.75 1.31
C GLY A 207 -6.71 6.45 2.12
N GLN A 208 -6.37 6.53 3.41
CA GLN A 208 -6.36 5.38 4.33
C GLN A 208 -7.78 4.99 4.77
N MET A 209 -8.65 5.97 5.02
CA MET A 209 -10.00 5.76 5.54
C MET A 209 -10.99 5.34 4.45
N MET A 210 -10.89 5.91 3.24
CA MET A 210 -11.85 5.62 2.18
C MET A 210 -11.63 4.24 1.56
N LYS A 211 -12.57 3.32 1.81
CA LYS A 211 -12.66 2.01 1.14
C LYS A 211 -13.21 2.16 -0.28
N THR A 212 -12.50 2.89 -1.13
CA THR A 212 -12.83 3.14 -2.54
C THR A 212 -11.59 2.94 -3.40
N ALA A 213 -11.72 2.30 -4.56
CA ALA A 213 -10.59 2.04 -5.45
C ALA A 213 -10.07 3.31 -6.13
N ARG A 214 -10.94 4.31 -6.33
CA ARG A 214 -10.58 5.62 -6.87
C ARG A 214 -10.76 6.68 -5.79
N ILE A 215 -9.65 7.24 -5.34
CA ILE A 215 -9.63 8.37 -4.42
C ILE A 215 -9.16 9.57 -5.23
N LEU A 216 -10.06 10.55 -5.37
CA LEU A 216 -9.87 11.71 -6.23
C LEU A 216 -9.54 12.94 -5.39
N ILE A 217 -8.51 13.68 -5.77
CA ILE A 217 -8.10 14.91 -5.08
C ILE A 217 -8.28 16.08 -6.05
N ASN A 218 -9.06 17.09 -5.65
CA ASN A 218 -9.26 18.34 -6.38
C ASN A 218 -9.68 18.20 -7.86
N THR A 219 -10.44 17.15 -8.20
CA THR A 219 -10.92 16.89 -9.58
C THR A 219 -12.42 16.64 -9.58
N PRO A 220 -13.16 17.04 -10.64
CA PRO A 220 -14.52 16.59 -10.86
C PRO A 220 -14.60 15.05 -10.84
N ALA A 221 -15.55 14.47 -10.09
CA ALA A 221 -15.51 13.04 -9.77
C ALA A 221 -15.80 12.14 -10.98
N SER A 222 -16.74 12.51 -11.84
CA SER A 222 -17.07 11.75 -13.05
C SER A 222 -15.85 11.64 -13.97
N GLN A 223 -15.28 12.78 -14.36
CA GLN A 223 -14.15 12.85 -15.27
C GLN A 223 -12.86 12.31 -14.62
N GLY A 224 -12.66 12.57 -13.32
CA GLY A 224 -11.53 12.04 -12.56
C GLY A 224 -11.56 10.52 -12.46
N GLY A 225 -12.74 9.93 -12.18
CA GLY A 225 -12.92 8.50 -11.98
C GLY A 225 -12.82 7.67 -13.27
N ILE A 226 -13.28 8.20 -14.40
CA ILE A 226 -13.10 7.55 -15.71
C ILE A 226 -11.67 7.65 -16.22
N GLY A 227 -10.87 8.62 -15.73
CA GLY A 227 -9.43 8.72 -15.95
C GLY A 227 -9.00 9.58 -17.12
N ASP A 228 -7.67 9.75 -17.25
CA ASP A 228 -6.90 10.43 -18.32
C ASP A 228 -7.14 11.95 -18.52
N LEU A 229 -8.31 12.49 -18.16
CA LEU A 229 -8.63 13.90 -18.41
C LEU A 229 -8.07 14.87 -17.35
N TYR A 230 -8.19 14.50 -16.08
CA TYR A 230 -7.75 15.32 -14.94
C TYR A 230 -6.62 14.67 -14.14
N ASN A 231 -6.29 13.42 -14.45
CA ASN A 231 -5.19 12.70 -13.84
C ASN A 231 -4.64 11.66 -14.81
N PHE A 232 -3.32 11.45 -14.78
CA PHE A 232 -2.64 10.46 -15.62
C PHE A 232 -2.41 9.12 -14.89
N LYS A 233 -3.01 8.96 -13.70
CA LYS A 233 -2.83 7.79 -12.84
C LYS A 233 -3.87 6.71 -13.13
N LEU A 234 -5.08 7.12 -13.49
CA LEU A 234 -6.20 6.23 -13.82
C LEU A 234 -6.31 6.09 -15.33
N ALA A 235 -6.33 4.85 -15.82
CA ALA A 235 -6.52 4.55 -17.24
C ALA A 235 -7.95 4.95 -17.69
N PRO A 236 -8.14 5.45 -18.92
CA PRO A 236 -9.45 5.79 -19.43
C PRO A 236 -10.35 4.54 -19.51
N SER A 237 -11.53 4.57 -18.86
CA SER A 237 -12.50 3.46 -18.90
C SER A 237 -13.90 3.89 -18.50
N LEU A 238 -14.91 3.14 -18.95
CA LEU A 238 -16.30 3.21 -18.49
C LEU A 238 -16.73 1.94 -17.74
N THR A 239 -15.80 1.02 -17.50
CA THR A 239 -16.01 -0.16 -16.64
C THR A 239 -15.08 -0.05 -15.44
N LEU A 240 -15.69 0.33 -14.32
CA LEU A 240 -15.00 0.76 -13.11
C LEU A 240 -15.09 -0.36 -12.05
N GLY A 241 -14.05 -1.19 -11.92
CA GLY A 241 -14.01 -2.25 -10.91
C GLY A 241 -13.94 -1.71 -9.48
N CYS A 242 -14.68 -2.33 -8.56
CA CYS A 242 -14.77 -1.93 -7.15
C CYS A 242 -13.95 -2.81 -6.19
N GLY A 243 -13.07 -3.67 -6.71
CA GLY A 243 -12.25 -4.58 -5.89
C GLY A 243 -13.07 -5.58 -5.08
N SER A 244 -12.39 -6.28 -4.17
CA SER A 244 -13.01 -7.29 -3.32
C SER A 244 -14.09 -6.73 -2.40
N TRP A 245 -13.98 -5.46 -1.98
CA TRP A 245 -15.01 -4.78 -1.19
C TRP A 245 -16.36 -4.71 -1.91
N GLY A 246 -16.35 -4.43 -3.22
CA GLY A 246 -17.54 -4.42 -4.07
C GLY A 246 -17.89 -5.80 -4.68
N GLY A 247 -17.22 -6.87 -4.25
CA GLY A 247 -17.40 -8.21 -4.83
C GLY A 247 -16.91 -8.35 -6.27
N ASN A 248 -15.90 -7.58 -6.67
CA ASN A 248 -15.30 -7.63 -8.00
C ASN A 248 -13.89 -8.26 -7.98
N SER A 249 -13.49 -8.81 -9.13
CA SER A 249 -12.19 -9.45 -9.35
C SER A 249 -11.03 -8.47 -9.53
N ILE A 250 -11.34 -7.19 -9.77
CA ILE A 250 -10.35 -6.11 -9.94
C ILE A 250 -10.85 -4.82 -9.28
N SER A 251 -9.91 -3.93 -8.93
CA SER A 251 -10.17 -2.56 -8.46
C SER A 251 -9.76 -1.49 -9.50
N GLU A 252 -9.40 -1.91 -10.71
CA GLU A 252 -8.83 -1.01 -11.72
C GLU A 252 -9.90 -0.41 -12.65
N ASN A 253 -9.48 0.58 -13.44
CA ASN A 253 -10.17 0.95 -14.67
C ASN A 253 -9.90 -0.14 -15.71
N VAL A 254 -10.95 -0.82 -16.20
CA VAL A 254 -10.77 -1.92 -17.15
C VAL A 254 -10.20 -1.36 -18.46
N GLY A 255 -9.01 -1.81 -18.82
CA GLY A 255 -8.39 -1.62 -20.13
C GLY A 255 -7.97 -2.93 -20.82
N PRO A 256 -7.26 -2.84 -21.96
CA PRO A 256 -6.92 -3.99 -22.81
C PRO A 256 -6.17 -5.13 -22.11
N LYS A 257 -5.33 -4.82 -21.10
CA LYS A 257 -4.56 -5.83 -20.35
C LYS A 257 -5.44 -6.87 -19.67
N HIS A 258 -6.69 -6.53 -19.34
CA HIS A 258 -7.63 -7.44 -18.68
C HIS A 258 -8.34 -8.38 -19.66
N LEU A 259 -8.20 -8.13 -20.97
CA LEU A 259 -8.87 -8.87 -22.04
C LEU A 259 -7.92 -9.86 -22.74
N ILE A 260 -6.68 -9.97 -22.27
CA ILE A 260 -5.65 -10.85 -22.84
C ILE A 260 -5.07 -11.76 -21.77
N ASN A 261 -4.83 -13.02 -22.14
CA ASN A 261 -4.06 -13.95 -21.32
C ASN A 261 -2.56 -13.78 -21.60
N LYS A 262 -1.73 -13.77 -20.56
CA LYS A 262 -0.27 -13.78 -20.69
C LYS A 262 0.25 -15.22 -20.57
N LYS A 263 0.93 -15.73 -21.61
CA LYS A 263 1.61 -17.03 -21.59
C LYS A 263 3.06 -16.86 -21.14
N THR A 264 3.50 -17.62 -20.15
CA THR A 264 4.89 -17.61 -19.66
C THR A 264 5.61 -18.89 -20.11
N VAL A 265 6.73 -18.74 -20.81
CA VAL A 265 7.61 -19.86 -21.21
C VAL A 265 8.85 -19.82 -20.33
N ALA A 266 8.95 -20.74 -19.38
CA ALA A 266 10.07 -20.83 -18.44
C ALA A 266 10.94 -22.06 -18.76
N LYS A 267 12.24 -21.84 -19.00
CA LYS A 267 13.23 -22.91 -19.17
C LYS A 267 13.85 -23.29 -17.82
N ARG A 268 14.28 -24.55 -17.67
CA ARG A 268 15.07 -24.99 -16.51
C ARG A 268 16.36 -24.15 -16.42
N ALA A 269 16.63 -23.61 -15.24
CA ALA A 269 17.90 -23.04 -14.85
C ALA A 269 18.37 -23.76 -13.58
N GLU A 270 19.67 -23.79 -13.34
CA GLU A 270 20.24 -24.36 -12.10
C GLU A 270 20.58 -23.23 -11.14
N ASN A 271 20.44 -23.51 -9.84
CA ASN A 271 20.80 -22.54 -8.81
C ASN A 271 22.30 -22.25 -8.89
N MET A 272 22.67 -20.97 -8.84
CA MET A 272 24.06 -20.54 -8.83
C MET A 272 24.74 -21.04 -7.55
N LEU A 273 25.74 -21.92 -7.69
CA LEU A 273 26.61 -22.35 -6.61
C LEU A 273 27.80 -21.38 -6.51
N TRP A 274 28.07 -20.86 -5.31
CA TRP A 274 29.18 -19.94 -5.05
C TRP A 274 30.13 -20.62 -4.07
N HIS A 275 31.43 -20.58 -4.35
CA HIS A 275 32.48 -21.06 -3.44
C HIS A 275 33.41 -19.88 -3.13
N LYS A 276 33.41 -19.38 -1.88
CA LYS A 276 34.33 -18.33 -1.44
C LYS A 276 35.63 -18.98 -0.95
N LEU A 277 36.70 -18.84 -1.72
CA LEU A 277 38.06 -19.18 -1.27
C LEU A 277 38.58 -18.11 -0.29
N PRO A 278 39.44 -18.46 0.67
CA PRO A 278 40.12 -17.47 1.52
C PRO A 278 40.90 -16.46 0.67
N LYS A 279 41.07 -15.23 1.19
CA LYS A 279 41.66 -14.09 0.48
C LYS A 279 43.09 -14.39 -0.03
N SER A 280 43.87 -15.15 0.75
CA SER A 280 45.24 -15.55 0.42
C SER A 280 45.50 -17.01 0.84
N ILE A 281 46.24 -17.78 0.03
CA ILE A 281 46.75 -19.11 0.36
C ILE A 281 48.23 -19.16 -0.02
N TYR A 282 49.10 -19.32 0.98
CA TYR A 282 50.55 -19.41 0.79
C TYR A 282 51.03 -20.86 0.93
N PHE A 283 51.79 -21.36 -0.06
CA PHE A 283 52.28 -22.75 -0.08
C PHE A 283 53.75 -22.84 -0.52
N ARG A 284 54.41 -23.96 -0.16
CA ARG A 284 55.85 -24.27 -0.32
C ARG A 284 56.79 -23.64 0.73
N ARG A 285 58.03 -24.13 0.75
CA ARG A 285 59.09 -23.67 1.66
C ARG A 285 59.29 -22.16 1.53
N GLY A 286 59.29 -21.47 2.67
CA GLY A 286 59.44 -20.01 2.72
C GLY A 286 58.13 -19.24 2.76
N SER A 287 56.97 -19.90 2.77
CA SER A 287 55.66 -19.23 2.88
C SER A 287 55.41 -18.58 4.26
N LEU A 288 55.95 -19.16 5.34
CA LEU A 288 55.62 -18.75 6.70
C LEU A 288 55.93 -17.26 6.97
N PRO A 289 57.13 -16.71 6.65
CA PRO A 289 57.38 -15.28 6.83
C PRO A 289 56.43 -14.38 6.04
N ILE A 290 56.04 -14.79 4.82
CA ILE A 290 55.11 -14.02 3.98
C ILE A 290 53.69 -14.05 4.57
N ALA A 291 53.24 -15.20 5.08
CA ALA A 291 51.94 -15.31 5.74
C ALA A 291 51.88 -14.50 7.05
N LEU A 292 52.99 -14.44 7.80
CA LEU A 292 53.07 -13.63 9.02
C LEU A 292 53.18 -12.13 8.72
N ASP A 293 53.74 -11.76 7.56
CA ASP A 293 53.76 -10.37 7.10
C ASP A 293 52.34 -9.83 6.93
N GLU A 294 51.39 -10.62 6.42
CA GLU A 294 49.97 -10.21 6.36
C GLU A 294 49.43 -9.84 7.73
N VAL A 295 49.69 -10.67 8.76
CA VAL A 295 49.25 -10.40 10.13
C VAL A 295 49.80 -9.06 10.65
N ILE A 296 51.05 -8.74 10.29
CA ILE A 296 51.71 -7.50 10.68
C ILE A 296 51.13 -6.32 9.89
N THR A 297 50.98 -6.44 8.57
CA THR A 297 50.49 -5.37 7.69
C THR A 297 49.01 -5.07 7.88
N ASP A 298 48.21 -6.06 8.28
CA ASP A 298 46.79 -5.90 8.64
C ASP A 298 46.63 -5.20 10.00
N GLY A 299 47.74 -4.97 10.72
CA GLY A 299 47.80 -4.09 11.88
C GLY A 299 47.47 -4.75 13.22
N HIS A 300 47.37 -6.08 13.25
CA HIS A 300 47.14 -6.84 14.48
C HIS A 300 48.26 -6.61 15.50
N LYS A 301 47.90 -6.58 16.79
CA LYS A 301 48.77 -6.24 17.92
C LYS A 301 48.90 -7.37 18.93
N ARG A 302 47.96 -8.32 18.96
CA ARG A 302 47.90 -9.37 19.98
C ARG A 302 47.49 -10.69 19.31
N ALA A 303 48.45 -11.58 19.08
CA ALA A 303 48.20 -12.87 18.43
C ALA A 303 48.10 -14.01 19.45
N LEU A 304 47.01 -14.77 19.41
CA LEU A 304 46.89 -16.05 20.11
C LEU A 304 47.29 -17.19 19.17
N ILE A 305 48.34 -17.93 19.50
CA ILE A 305 48.76 -19.10 18.74
C ILE A 305 48.14 -20.34 19.39
N VAL A 306 47.42 -21.13 18.60
CA VAL A 306 46.79 -22.39 19.04
C VAL A 306 47.48 -23.56 18.36
N THR A 307 48.03 -24.47 19.16
CA THR A 307 48.84 -25.60 18.69
C THR A 307 48.73 -26.81 19.62
N ASP A 308 49.30 -27.95 19.23
CA ASP A 308 49.49 -29.10 20.11
C ASP A 308 50.83 -29.06 20.88
N ARG A 309 50.94 -29.91 21.91
CA ARG A 309 52.12 -30.02 22.78
C ARG A 309 53.37 -30.45 22.02
N PHE A 310 53.23 -31.26 20.98
CA PHE A 310 54.37 -31.76 20.21
C PHE A 310 55.01 -30.63 19.41
N LEU A 311 54.23 -29.84 18.68
CA LEU A 311 54.73 -28.71 17.90
C LEU A 311 55.31 -27.61 18.80
N PHE A 312 54.68 -27.38 19.96
CA PHE A 312 55.19 -26.45 20.97
C PHE A 312 56.55 -26.90 21.54
N ASN A 313 56.66 -28.13 22.04
CA ASN A 313 57.88 -28.64 22.68
C ASN A 313 59.07 -28.77 21.71
N ASN A 314 58.82 -28.91 20.40
CA ASN A 314 59.85 -28.94 19.37
C ASN A 314 60.24 -27.53 18.86
N GLY A 315 59.70 -26.47 19.45
CA GLY A 315 60.07 -25.08 19.13
C GLY A 315 59.48 -24.54 17.81
N TYR A 316 58.46 -25.19 17.24
CA TYR A 316 57.84 -24.68 16.00
C TYR A 316 56.99 -23.43 16.26
N ALA A 317 56.36 -23.33 17.44
CA ALA A 317 55.67 -22.12 17.86
C ALA A 317 56.63 -20.92 18.01
N ASP A 318 57.88 -21.17 18.40
CA ASP A 318 58.90 -20.12 18.55
C ASP A 318 59.24 -19.43 17.23
N GLN A 319 59.13 -20.14 16.10
CA GLN A 319 59.35 -19.57 14.78
C GLN A 319 58.28 -18.52 14.44
N ILE A 320 57.06 -18.68 14.93
CA ILE A 320 55.97 -17.71 14.76
C ILE A 320 56.12 -16.56 15.75
N THR A 321 56.27 -16.89 17.03
CA THR A 321 56.30 -15.87 18.10
C THR A 321 57.52 -14.96 17.97
N SER A 322 58.68 -15.47 17.55
CA SER A 322 59.88 -14.64 17.34
C SER A 322 59.67 -13.58 16.26
N VAL A 323 59.02 -13.95 15.14
CA VAL A 323 58.73 -13.04 14.02
C VAL A 323 57.73 -11.96 14.45
N LEU A 324 56.63 -12.38 15.09
CA LEU A 324 55.57 -11.46 15.52
C LEU A 324 56.07 -10.52 16.63
N LYS A 325 56.81 -11.02 17.63
CA LYS A 325 57.38 -10.18 18.70
C LYS A 325 58.39 -9.18 18.17
N ALA A 326 59.22 -9.56 17.18
CA ALA A 326 60.15 -8.63 16.53
C ALA A 326 59.44 -7.46 15.83
N ALA A 327 58.20 -7.69 15.36
CA ALA A 327 57.33 -6.67 14.77
C ALA A 327 56.47 -5.91 15.80
N GLY A 328 56.65 -6.16 17.11
CA GLY A 328 55.90 -5.51 18.18
C GLY A 328 54.49 -6.07 18.42
N VAL A 329 54.20 -7.27 17.92
CA VAL A 329 52.95 -7.99 18.20
C VAL A 329 53.14 -8.81 19.49
N GLU A 330 52.30 -8.59 20.49
CA GLU A 330 52.26 -9.42 21.69
C GLU A 330 51.71 -10.80 21.34
N THR A 331 52.27 -11.86 21.90
CA THR A 331 51.84 -13.22 21.56
C THR A 331 51.61 -14.06 22.81
N GLU A 332 50.53 -14.84 22.82
CA GLU A 332 50.35 -15.95 23.75
C GLU A 332 50.12 -17.27 23.04
N VAL A 333 50.47 -18.38 23.70
CA VAL A 333 50.40 -19.71 23.09
C VAL A 333 49.54 -20.67 23.93
N PHE A 334 48.45 -21.14 23.33
CA PHE A 334 47.68 -22.28 23.83
C PHE A 334 48.18 -23.56 23.16
N PHE A 335 48.85 -24.42 23.92
CA PHE A 335 49.50 -25.62 23.39
C PHE A 335 48.87 -26.93 23.88
N GLU A 336 47.69 -26.89 24.50
CA GLU A 336 47.02 -28.07 25.06
C GLU A 336 46.04 -28.75 24.08
N VAL A 337 46.12 -28.45 22.79
CA VAL A 337 45.23 -29.08 21.79
C VAL A 337 45.64 -30.54 21.58
N GLU A 338 44.70 -31.45 21.79
CA GLU A 338 44.84 -32.88 21.54
C GLU A 338 44.21 -33.26 20.18
N ALA A 339 44.46 -34.49 19.71
CA ALA A 339 43.71 -35.04 18.59
C ALA A 339 42.22 -35.16 18.97
N ASP A 340 41.32 -34.86 18.03
CA ASP A 340 39.87 -34.79 18.27
C ASP A 340 39.51 -33.92 19.50
N PRO A 341 39.79 -32.60 19.43
CA PRO A 341 39.76 -31.72 20.58
C PRO A 341 38.37 -31.66 21.20
N THR A 342 38.30 -31.88 22.51
CA THR A 342 37.04 -31.80 23.25
C THR A 342 36.64 -30.34 23.51
N LEU A 343 35.34 -30.10 23.70
CA LEU A 343 34.84 -28.77 24.07
C LEU A 343 35.45 -28.23 25.37
N SER A 344 35.88 -29.10 26.30
CA SER A 344 36.53 -28.65 27.54
C SER A 344 37.90 -28.02 27.27
N VAL A 345 38.68 -28.57 26.33
CA VAL A 345 39.96 -28.01 25.88
C VAL A 345 39.73 -26.68 25.15
N VAL A 346 38.72 -26.62 24.28
CA VAL A 346 38.33 -25.38 23.58
C VAL A 346 37.93 -24.28 24.57
N ARG A 347 37.15 -24.61 25.61
CA ARG A 347 36.76 -23.64 26.66
C ARG A 347 37.97 -23.06 27.40
N LYS A 348 38.94 -23.90 27.76
CA LYS A 348 40.21 -23.42 28.36
C LYS A 348 40.96 -22.46 27.43
N GLY A 349 41.02 -22.78 26.14
CA GLY A 349 41.61 -21.89 25.14
C GLY A 349 40.85 -20.58 24.99
N ALA A 350 39.52 -20.61 25.03
CA ALA A 350 38.68 -19.41 25.02
C ALA A 350 38.83 -18.58 26.30
N GLU A 351 39.01 -19.19 27.47
CA GLU A 351 39.32 -18.48 28.73
C GLU A 351 40.67 -17.75 28.66
N LEU A 352 41.68 -18.40 28.06
CA LEU A 352 42.96 -17.76 27.76
C LEU A 352 42.78 -16.60 26.78
N ALA A 353 42.01 -16.77 25.71
CA ALA A 353 41.69 -15.71 24.76
C ALA A 353 40.98 -14.52 25.46
N ASN A 354 40.04 -14.77 26.35
CA ASN A 354 39.36 -13.72 27.13
C ASN A 354 40.32 -12.94 28.03
N SER A 355 41.29 -13.63 28.64
CA SER A 355 42.29 -13.02 29.50
C SER A 355 43.33 -12.22 28.71
N PHE A 356 43.81 -12.79 27.60
CA PHE A 356 44.84 -12.21 26.76
C PHE A 356 44.29 -11.18 25.76
N LYS A 357 43.00 -11.22 25.41
CA LYS A 357 42.34 -10.33 24.44
C LYS A 357 43.09 -10.25 23.09
N PRO A 358 43.27 -11.36 22.37
CA PRO A 358 43.90 -11.35 21.06
C PRO A 358 43.02 -10.64 20.03
N ASP A 359 43.64 -9.95 19.07
CA ASP A 359 42.97 -9.39 17.88
C ASP A 359 43.21 -10.23 16.62
N VAL A 360 43.97 -11.33 16.74
CA VAL A 360 44.12 -12.38 15.74
C VAL A 360 44.38 -13.73 16.39
N ILE A 361 43.90 -14.79 15.76
CA ILE A 361 44.20 -16.17 16.14
C ILE A 361 44.95 -16.88 15.02
N ILE A 362 46.01 -17.60 15.39
CA ILE A 362 46.84 -18.35 14.45
C ILE A 362 46.80 -19.82 14.88
N ALA A 363 46.20 -20.66 14.04
CA ALA A 363 46.29 -22.10 14.20
C ALA A 363 47.62 -22.61 13.61
N LEU A 364 48.43 -23.26 14.43
CA LEU A 364 49.65 -23.94 14.01
C LEU A 364 49.44 -25.45 14.13
N GLY A 365 49.44 -26.14 12.99
CA GLY A 365 49.34 -27.60 12.93
C GLY A 365 48.35 -28.10 11.89
N GLY A 366 47.84 -29.31 12.10
CA GLY A 366 46.86 -29.96 11.23
C GLY A 366 45.40 -29.61 11.55
N GLY A 367 44.49 -30.52 11.22
CA GLY A 367 43.05 -30.34 11.45
C GLY A 367 42.69 -30.00 12.90
N SER A 368 43.27 -30.71 13.88
CA SER A 368 42.89 -30.54 15.29
C SER A 368 43.19 -29.13 15.84
N PRO A 369 44.41 -28.57 15.72
CA PRO A 369 44.65 -27.16 16.10
C PRO A 369 43.81 -26.17 15.29
N MET A 370 43.58 -26.41 14.00
CA MET A 370 42.76 -25.54 13.17
C MET A 370 41.29 -25.50 13.61
N ASP A 371 40.71 -26.65 13.92
CA ASP A 371 39.32 -26.74 14.34
C ASP A 371 39.14 -26.22 15.76
N ALA A 372 40.07 -26.54 16.67
CA ALA A 372 40.10 -25.96 18.01
C ALA A 372 40.17 -24.42 17.96
N ALA A 373 41.08 -23.87 17.15
CA ALA A 373 41.24 -22.41 17.01
C ALA A 373 39.97 -21.74 16.48
N LYS A 374 39.32 -22.30 15.45
CA LYS A 374 38.05 -21.75 14.92
C LYS A 374 36.99 -21.67 16.00
N ILE A 375 36.80 -22.74 16.77
CA ILE A 375 35.77 -22.78 17.81
C ILE A 375 36.15 -21.84 18.96
N MET A 376 37.43 -21.81 19.38
CA MET A 376 37.92 -20.85 20.38
C MET A 376 37.64 -19.41 19.96
N TRP A 377 37.91 -19.06 18.70
CA TRP A 377 37.66 -17.72 18.17
C TRP A 377 36.18 -17.36 18.15
N VAL A 378 35.32 -18.29 17.72
CA VAL A 378 33.87 -18.09 17.75
C VAL A 378 33.38 -17.90 19.18
N MET A 379 33.84 -18.71 20.14
CA MET A 379 33.47 -18.55 21.55
C MET A 379 34.02 -17.27 22.19
N TYR A 380 35.12 -16.73 21.67
CA TYR A 380 35.70 -15.47 22.12
C TYR A 380 34.92 -14.25 21.58
N GLU A 381 34.63 -14.21 20.28
CA GLU A 381 33.89 -13.11 19.64
C GLU A 381 32.38 -13.17 19.92
N HIS A 382 31.83 -14.37 20.06
CA HIS A 382 30.40 -14.66 20.24
C HIS A 382 30.19 -15.60 21.44
N PRO A 383 30.39 -15.11 22.68
CA PRO A 383 30.28 -15.91 23.90
C PRO A 383 28.88 -16.51 24.13
N GLU A 384 27.86 -16.02 23.44
CA GLU A 384 26.50 -16.55 23.42
C GLU A 384 26.33 -17.83 22.58
N THR A 385 27.34 -18.22 21.79
CA THR A 385 27.25 -19.38 20.89
C THR A 385 27.22 -20.69 21.69
N HIS A 386 26.16 -21.48 21.51
CA HIS A 386 26.04 -22.82 22.08
C HIS A 386 26.48 -23.88 21.08
N PHE A 387 27.58 -24.56 21.40
CA PHE A 387 28.00 -25.80 20.73
C PHE A 387 27.44 -26.98 21.52
N GLU A 388 26.26 -27.46 21.13
CA GLU A 388 25.57 -28.63 21.70
C GLU A 388 26.00 -29.94 21.04
#